data_AF-A0A818S6V5-F1
#
_entry.id   AF-A0A818S6V5-F1
#
_cell.length_a   1.000
_cell.length_b   1.000
_cell.length_c   1.000
_cell.angle_alpha   90.00
_cell.angle_beta   90.00
_cell.angle_gamma   90.00
#
_symmetry.space_group_name_H-M   'P 1'
#
loop_
_entity.id
_entity.type
_entity.pdbx_description
1 polymer ?
#
loop_
_entity_poly.entity_id
_entity_poly.type
_entity_poly.pdbx_seq_one_letter_code
_entity_poly.pdbx_strand_id
1 'polypeptide(L)'
;MNINFKEELKTTLTNCEDPFRAIKEIQDENGIALTQIRPALPLLDLLGVKRLDFHLAVLDDMKDRLIKRIQELAQHDDKEQLETLLEKSFTVINLTHVTPVVMEIVKHIPKIPDKYVKYIVEHEQIYSRAPIELKRLIWADNHTLFQKELQPIISQYLANVEEQLLQCDHNYFLQLPKQRRQTSPTIQSLVHMIGTNVKLYDVVRMSLQKLFQRTKIVHYSSLRLLLLMAFHDLENNTVSKADSIHIFVWTLDAALKERKLDLKKQREIEQFLDAHSKDTDIINKHIPFVLTDPNIVSILAKSCVLLLHKQVDDEIPLPRSNKELQFLLKLLNMGLHAWDVLDGAMSFHDPIDSRLLTHYLPFLIRLIVENRLNTDTSSSSILKLLLPPTEFVQYMVNNRLASQLFLRFIMETYHQKQFWLATQLVPYLNDLVECGSTDKLFLHQFVYFVRQSVEQIHYIGILLDKFFVVQAQGHEFVLYYGLILLKHVLHKANGTSFVGKYLHQSLKPTRDHSTFIHDKYHQLIRDYEEYLRQIQAREQSQQQVSIDKQNSFSIFH
;
A
#
# COMPACT_ATOMS: atom_id res chain seq x y z
N MET A 1 20.45 -30.50 23.20
CA MET A 1 21.13 -31.63 23.86
C MET A 1 22.61 -31.32 23.85
N ASN A 2 23.25 -31.29 25.01
CA ASN A 2 24.65 -30.93 25.17
C ASN A 2 25.52 -31.89 24.34
N ILE A 3 26.37 -31.38 23.44
CA ILE A 3 27.14 -32.19 22.48
C ILE A 3 28.02 -33.22 23.23
N ASN A 4 28.48 -32.87 24.44
CA ASN A 4 29.25 -33.76 25.32
C ASN A 4 28.50 -35.03 25.73
N PHE A 5 27.22 -34.92 26.13
CA PHE A 5 26.50 -36.08 26.68
C PHE A 5 26.24 -37.16 25.63
N LYS A 6 26.13 -36.77 24.35
CA LYS A 6 25.89 -37.72 23.25
C LYS A 6 27.16 -38.51 22.89
N GLU A 7 28.31 -37.83 22.87
CA GLU A 7 29.63 -38.45 22.69
C GLU A 7 29.92 -39.39 23.87
N GLU A 8 29.65 -38.93 25.09
CA GLU A 8 29.83 -39.66 26.35
C GLU A 8 28.94 -40.91 26.39
N LEU A 9 27.64 -40.81 26.08
CA LEU A 9 26.74 -41.96 25.93
C LEU A 9 27.23 -42.97 24.91
N LYS A 10 27.73 -42.49 23.76
CA LYS A 10 28.22 -43.36 22.70
C LYS A 10 29.49 -44.08 23.14
N THR A 11 30.44 -43.40 23.78
CA THR A 11 31.64 -44.03 24.33
C THR A 11 31.32 -45.03 25.43
N THR A 12 30.41 -44.70 26.34
CA THR A 12 30.03 -45.57 27.46
C THR A 12 29.30 -46.81 26.97
N LEU A 13 28.39 -46.70 25.99
CA LEU A 13 27.67 -47.85 25.44
C LEU A 13 28.52 -48.71 24.49
N THR A 14 29.56 -48.16 23.87
CA THR A 14 30.47 -48.90 22.96
C THR A 14 31.56 -49.65 23.73
N ASN A 15 31.98 -49.14 24.89
CA ASN A 15 33.09 -49.68 25.68
C ASN A 15 32.67 -50.54 26.89
N CYS A 16 31.35 -50.74 27.13
CA CYS A 16 30.88 -51.49 28.29
C CYS A 16 30.73 -52.99 27.99
N GLU A 17 31.11 -53.84 28.95
CA GLU A 17 30.93 -55.30 28.88
C GLU A 17 29.46 -55.73 28.99
N ASP A 18 28.62 -54.93 29.67
CA ASP A 18 27.16 -55.15 29.78
C ASP A 18 26.37 -53.86 29.44
N PRO A 19 25.87 -53.75 28.20
CA PRO A 19 25.11 -52.58 27.74
C PRO A 19 23.84 -52.34 28.55
N PHE A 20 23.18 -53.38 29.05
CA PHE A 20 21.91 -53.23 29.77
C PHE A 20 22.12 -52.64 31.17
N ARG A 21 23.20 -53.03 31.84
CA ARG A 21 23.58 -52.45 33.12
C ARG A 21 24.02 -51.00 32.99
N ALA A 22 24.83 -50.67 31.98
CA ALA A 22 25.23 -49.30 31.69
C ALA A 22 24.01 -48.39 31.38
N ILE A 23 23.05 -48.88 30.60
CA ILE A 23 21.80 -48.15 30.33
C ILE A 23 21.04 -47.90 31.64
N LYS A 24 20.97 -48.89 32.54
CA LYS A 24 20.26 -48.77 33.81
C LYS A 24 20.93 -47.77 34.75
N GLU A 25 22.26 -47.77 34.83
CA GLU A 25 23.02 -46.81 35.63
C GLU A 25 22.84 -45.38 35.09
N ILE A 26 22.92 -45.19 33.76
CA ILE A 26 22.66 -43.89 33.13
C ILE A 26 21.22 -43.42 33.37
N GLN A 27 20.25 -44.33 33.33
CA GLN A 27 18.84 -44.03 33.61
C GLN A 27 18.58 -43.70 35.08
N ASP A 28 19.29 -44.34 36.01
CA ASP A 28 19.18 -44.04 37.44
C ASP A 28 19.84 -42.69 37.78
N GLU A 29 20.93 -42.33 37.10
CA GLU A 29 21.62 -41.05 37.26
C GLU A 29 20.87 -39.87 36.63
N ASN A 30 20.28 -40.07 35.45
CA ASN A 30 19.65 -38.99 34.67
C ASN A 30 18.11 -39.02 34.66
N GLY A 31 17.51 -39.98 35.36
CA GLY A 31 16.07 -40.15 35.48
C GLY A 31 15.43 -39.14 36.43
N ILE A 32 14.13 -38.92 36.28
CA ILE A 32 13.37 -38.05 37.19
C ILE A 32 13.34 -38.72 38.58
N ALA A 33 14.07 -38.16 39.54
CA ALA A 33 14.21 -38.65 40.91
C ALA A 33 12.96 -38.37 41.77
N LEU A 34 11.80 -38.86 41.33
CA LEU A 34 10.58 -38.90 42.13
C LEU A 34 10.42 -40.33 42.65
N THR A 35 10.66 -40.53 43.95
CA THR A 35 10.59 -41.84 44.64
C THR A 35 9.26 -42.57 44.41
N GLN A 36 8.19 -41.83 44.10
CA GLN A 36 6.85 -42.34 43.81
C GLN A 36 6.65 -42.82 42.36
N ILE A 37 7.49 -42.41 41.40
CA ILE A 37 7.33 -42.71 39.96
C ILE A 37 8.15 -43.94 39.54
N ARG A 38 9.22 -44.27 40.28
CA ARG A 38 10.10 -45.41 40.00
C ARG A 38 9.35 -46.76 39.85
N PRO A 39 8.30 -47.07 40.64
CA PRO A 39 7.48 -48.27 40.46
C PRO A 39 6.50 -48.21 39.28
N ALA A 40 6.14 -47.01 38.81
CA ALA A 40 5.15 -46.80 37.75
C ALA A 40 5.74 -46.88 36.33
N LEU A 41 7.03 -46.58 36.17
CA LEU A 41 7.71 -46.66 34.87
C LEU A 41 7.67 -48.07 34.23
N PRO A 42 7.92 -49.17 34.97
CA PRO A 42 7.77 -50.52 34.41
C PRO A 42 6.34 -50.86 33.97
N LEU A 43 5.32 -50.31 34.65
CA LEU A 43 3.92 -50.48 34.26
C LEU A 43 3.61 -49.74 32.96
N LEU A 44 4.19 -48.54 32.77
CA LEU A 44 4.08 -47.79 31.52
C LEU A 44 4.80 -48.48 30.36
N ASP A 45 5.94 -49.11 30.62
CA ASP A 45 6.66 -49.92 29.64
C ASP A 45 5.81 -51.11 29.17
N LEU A 46 5.12 -51.80 30.11
CA LEU A 46 4.18 -52.90 29.80
C LEU A 46 2.96 -52.43 28.98
N LEU A 47 2.55 -51.18 29.14
CA LEU A 47 1.48 -50.55 28.36
C LEU A 47 1.97 -50.02 26.99
N GLY A 48 3.24 -50.23 26.64
CA GLY A 48 3.82 -49.83 25.36
C GLY A 48 4.16 -48.33 25.26
N VAL A 49 4.12 -47.59 26.37
CA VAL A 49 4.52 -46.17 26.39
C VAL A 49 6.04 -46.10 26.41
N LYS A 50 6.64 -45.41 25.44
CA LYS A 50 8.09 -45.21 25.44
C LYS A 50 8.46 -44.25 26.58
N ARG A 51 9.51 -44.61 27.33
CA ARG A 51 10.03 -43.75 28.42
C ARG A 51 10.37 -42.33 27.97
N LEU A 52 10.86 -42.16 26.74
CA LEU A 52 11.12 -40.84 26.16
C LEU A 52 9.84 -39.99 26.10
N ASP A 53 8.74 -40.55 25.62
CA ASP A 53 7.47 -39.84 25.47
C ASP A 53 6.91 -39.45 26.85
N PHE A 54 7.05 -40.32 27.84
CA PHE A 54 6.71 -40.00 29.23
C PHE A 54 7.55 -38.84 29.79
N HIS A 55 8.88 -38.90 29.66
CA HIS A 55 9.75 -37.85 30.17
C HIS A 55 9.52 -36.50 29.47
N LEU A 56 9.27 -36.50 28.16
CA LEU A 56 8.89 -35.30 27.42
C LEU A 56 7.55 -34.73 27.91
N ALA A 57 6.54 -35.58 28.14
CA ALA A 57 5.26 -35.15 28.68
C ALA A 57 5.37 -34.55 30.09
N VAL A 58 6.16 -35.16 30.97
CA VAL A 58 6.43 -34.61 32.32
C VAL A 58 7.14 -33.27 32.23
N LEU A 59 8.12 -33.16 31.33
CA LEU A 59 8.87 -31.92 31.14
C LEU A 59 7.97 -30.80 30.61
N ASP A 60 7.05 -31.11 29.70
CA ASP A 60 6.05 -30.14 29.22
C ASP A 60 5.07 -29.72 30.33
N ASP A 61 4.57 -30.63 31.17
CA ASP A 61 3.70 -30.28 32.31
C ASP A 61 4.46 -29.42 33.35
N MET A 62 5.72 -29.74 33.63
CA MET A 62 6.58 -28.94 34.52
C MET A 62 6.80 -27.53 33.96
N LYS A 63 7.10 -27.42 32.66
CA LYS A 63 7.26 -26.14 31.96
C LYS A 63 5.98 -25.31 32.05
N ASP A 64 4.81 -25.89 31.79
CA ASP A 64 3.53 -25.18 31.83
C ASP A 64 3.16 -24.73 33.25
N ARG A 65 3.44 -25.56 34.27
CA ARG A 65 3.28 -25.17 35.68
C ARG A 65 4.21 -24.04 36.07
N LEU A 66 5.47 -24.10 35.63
CA LEU A 66 6.45 -23.06 35.92
C LEU A 66 6.05 -21.72 35.27
N ILE A 67 5.58 -21.74 34.02
CA ILE A 67 5.04 -20.56 33.32
C ILE A 67 3.86 -19.96 34.10
N LYS A 68 2.89 -20.79 34.53
CA LYS A 68 1.78 -20.31 35.37
C LYS A 68 2.26 -19.68 36.67
N ARG A 69 3.23 -20.29 37.34
CA ARG A 69 3.80 -19.75 38.58
C ARG A 69 4.51 -18.41 38.35
N ILE A 70 5.22 -18.26 37.24
CA ILE A 70 5.86 -16.99 36.84
C ILE A 70 4.79 -15.91 36.64
N GLN A 71 3.66 -16.23 36.00
CA GLN A 71 2.56 -15.30 35.81
C GLN A 71 1.92 -14.86 37.14
N GLU A 72 1.79 -15.77 38.11
CA GLU A 72 1.34 -15.45 39.48
C GLU A 72 2.34 -14.52 40.19
N LEU A 73 3.63 -14.83 40.12
CA LEU A 73 4.70 -14.00 40.72
C LEU A 73 4.74 -12.59 40.11
N ALA A 74 4.53 -12.49 38.79
CA ALA A 74 4.47 -11.21 38.09
C ALA A 74 3.29 -10.34 38.55
N GLN A 75 2.14 -10.94 38.90
CA GLN A 75 1.00 -10.20 39.45
C GLN A 75 1.27 -9.65 40.86
N HIS A 76 2.11 -10.33 41.65
CA HIS A 76 2.51 -9.89 42.99
C HIS A 76 3.70 -8.92 42.99
N ASP A 77 4.20 -8.51 41.82
CA ASP A 77 5.33 -7.59 41.61
C ASP A 77 6.63 -8.04 42.33
N ASP A 78 6.81 -9.36 42.46
CA ASP A 78 7.89 -10.02 43.22
C ASP A 78 9.19 -10.09 42.38
N LYS A 79 9.76 -8.92 42.08
CA LYS A 79 10.85 -8.72 41.10
C LYS A 79 12.14 -9.48 41.43
N GLU A 80 12.54 -9.55 42.69
CA GLU A 80 13.79 -10.20 43.11
C GLU A 80 13.79 -11.71 42.79
N GLN A 81 12.64 -12.37 42.95
CA GLN A 81 12.49 -13.79 42.62
C GLN A 81 12.54 -14.01 41.10
N LEU A 82 11.94 -13.12 40.31
CA LEU A 82 11.98 -13.18 38.86
C LEU A 82 13.40 -12.97 38.32
N GLU A 83 14.16 -12.03 38.89
CA GLU A 83 15.57 -11.82 38.53
C GLU A 83 16.41 -13.05 38.87
N THR A 84 16.24 -13.63 40.06
CA THR A 84 16.95 -14.86 40.47
C THR A 84 16.61 -16.05 39.56
N LEU A 85 15.34 -16.20 39.18
CA LEU A 85 14.89 -17.23 38.24
C LEU A 85 15.47 -17.01 36.83
N LEU A 86 15.56 -15.75 36.39
CA LEU A 86 16.18 -15.40 35.12
C LEU A 86 17.65 -15.82 35.12
N GLU A 87 18.42 -15.48 36.15
CA GLU A 87 19.85 -15.83 36.21
C GLU A 87 20.08 -17.34 36.09
N LYS A 88 19.30 -18.14 36.83
CA LYS A 88 19.40 -19.60 36.78
C LYS A 88 18.97 -20.15 35.41
N SER A 89 17.84 -19.70 34.89
CA SER A 89 17.26 -20.22 33.65
C SER A 89 18.04 -19.80 32.40
N PHE A 90 18.70 -18.63 32.43
CA PHE A 90 19.45 -18.12 31.29
C PHE A 90 20.70 -18.96 31.00
N THR A 91 21.31 -19.60 32.00
CA THR A 91 22.47 -20.49 31.82
C THR A 91 22.20 -21.65 30.85
N VAL A 92 20.93 -22.05 30.73
CA VAL A 92 20.48 -23.19 29.91
C VAL A 92 19.54 -22.76 28.78
N ILE A 93 19.57 -21.48 28.37
CA ILE A 93 18.66 -20.91 27.35
C ILE A 93 18.70 -21.64 26.00
N ASN A 94 19.83 -22.29 25.66
CA ASN A 94 20.02 -23.09 24.45
C ASN A 94 19.15 -24.36 24.43
N LEU A 95 18.53 -24.74 25.55
CA LEU A 95 17.56 -25.83 25.63
C LEU A 95 16.18 -25.36 25.19
N THR A 96 15.67 -25.93 24.09
CA THR A 96 14.38 -25.57 23.48
C THR A 96 13.20 -25.54 24.45
N HIS A 97 13.16 -26.40 25.47
CA HIS A 97 12.07 -26.44 26.44
C HIS A 97 12.18 -25.40 27.56
N VAL A 98 13.39 -24.85 27.80
CA VAL A 98 13.63 -23.81 28.81
C VAL A 98 13.51 -22.42 28.21
N THR A 99 13.76 -22.27 26.90
CA THR A 99 13.60 -20.99 26.20
C THR A 99 12.24 -20.32 26.51
N PRO A 100 11.07 -21.00 26.42
CA PRO A 100 9.77 -20.38 26.74
C PRO A 100 9.66 -19.85 28.18
N VAL A 101 10.30 -20.52 29.14
CA VAL A 101 10.33 -20.10 30.55
C VAL A 101 11.11 -18.79 30.69
N VAL A 102 12.30 -18.71 30.09
CA VAL A 102 13.11 -17.48 30.08
C VAL A 102 12.35 -16.35 29.40
N MET A 103 11.69 -16.63 28.29
CA MET A 103 10.90 -15.64 27.54
C MET A 103 9.72 -15.09 28.37
N GLU A 104 9.03 -15.95 29.13
CA GLU A 104 7.93 -15.50 30.00
C GLU A 104 8.46 -14.66 31.17
N ILE A 105 9.58 -15.02 31.81
CA ILE A 105 10.18 -14.23 32.89
C ILE A 105 10.54 -12.83 32.37
N VAL A 106 11.19 -12.77 31.22
CA VAL A 106 11.67 -11.53 30.60
C VAL A 106 10.53 -10.59 30.24
N LYS A 107 9.35 -11.11 29.88
CA LYS A 107 8.15 -10.30 29.60
C LYS A 107 7.70 -9.45 30.78
N HIS A 108 7.96 -9.91 32.01
CA HIS A 108 7.53 -9.25 33.24
C HIS A 108 8.64 -8.42 33.89
N ILE A 109 9.86 -8.43 33.33
CA ILE A 109 10.98 -7.63 33.83
C ILE A 109 11.05 -6.30 33.03
N PRO A 110 10.95 -5.13 33.69
CA PRO A 110 10.89 -3.84 33.01
C PRO A 110 12.19 -3.45 32.31
N LYS A 111 13.35 -3.93 32.81
CA LYS A 111 14.66 -3.68 32.19
C LYS A 111 15.52 -4.93 32.24
N ILE A 112 15.86 -5.44 31.07
CA ILE A 112 16.70 -6.63 30.94
C ILE A 112 18.16 -6.20 30.98
N PRO A 113 19.02 -6.87 31.77
CA PRO A 113 20.45 -6.61 31.74
C PRO A 113 21.06 -6.76 30.33
N ASP A 114 21.90 -5.81 29.91
CA ASP A 114 22.51 -5.78 28.56
C ASP A 114 23.28 -7.06 28.21
N LYS A 115 23.84 -7.74 29.21
CA LYS A 115 24.51 -9.04 29.05
C LYS A 115 23.63 -10.07 28.34
N TYR A 116 22.35 -10.12 28.71
CA TYR A 116 21.39 -11.08 28.19
C TYR A 116 20.86 -10.66 26.83
N VAL A 117 20.64 -9.35 26.62
CA VAL A 117 20.22 -8.80 25.34
C VAL A 117 21.25 -9.09 24.24
N LYS A 118 22.54 -8.84 24.52
CA LYS A 118 23.63 -9.13 23.57
C LYS A 118 23.66 -10.60 23.18
N TYR A 119 23.58 -11.51 24.17
CA TYR A 119 23.58 -12.94 23.91
C TYR A 119 22.37 -13.37 23.05
N ILE A 120 21.16 -12.85 23.31
CA ILE A 120 19.97 -13.18 22.51
C ILE A 120 20.13 -12.68 21.06
N VAL A 121 20.63 -11.46 20.86
CA VAL A 121 20.81 -10.86 19.53
C VAL A 121 21.89 -11.59 18.72
N GLU A 122 22.94 -12.09 19.36
CA GLU A 122 24.00 -12.87 18.71
C GLU A 122 23.52 -14.26 18.25
N HIS A 123 22.48 -14.82 18.87
CA HIS A 123 21.97 -16.17 18.59
C HIS A 123 20.61 -16.14 17.87
N GLU A 124 20.65 -16.22 16.53
CA GLU A 124 19.47 -16.12 15.64
C GLU A 124 18.33 -17.09 15.99
N GLN A 125 18.65 -18.33 16.40
CA GLN A 125 17.63 -19.33 16.77
C GLN A 125 16.85 -18.95 18.04
N ILE A 126 17.48 -18.22 18.97
CA ILE A 126 16.86 -17.76 20.21
C ILE A 126 16.05 -16.51 19.92
N TYR A 127 16.64 -15.56 19.17
CA TYR A 127 15.98 -14.32 18.78
C TYR A 127 14.73 -14.55 17.93
N SER A 128 14.76 -15.46 16.95
CA SER A 128 13.60 -15.77 16.11
C SER A 128 12.40 -16.25 16.92
N ARG A 129 12.63 -17.04 17.98
CA ARG A 129 11.61 -17.58 18.89
C ARG A 129 11.18 -16.62 20.01
N ALA A 130 11.87 -15.48 20.16
CA ALA A 130 11.53 -14.51 21.19
C ALA A 130 10.13 -13.90 20.97
N PRO A 131 9.34 -13.71 22.04
CA PRO A 131 8.04 -13.06 21.96
C PRO A 131 8.20 -11.59 21.56
N ILE A 132 7.14 -11.01 21.00
CA ILE A 132 7.19 -9.65 20.45
C ILE A 132 7.47 -8.61 21.54
N GLU A 133 7.01 -8.83 22.77
CA GLU A 133 7.23 -7.95 23.91
C GLU A 133 8.73 -7.80 24.21
N LEU A 134 9.46 -8.91 24.21
CA LEU A 134 10.91 -8.91 24.36
C LEU A 134 11.60 -8.22 23.18
N LYS A 135 11.20 -8.56 21.95
CA LYS A 135 11.75 -7.90 20.76
C LYS A 135 11.56 -6.38 20.83
N ARG A 136 10.40 -5.87 21.28
CA ARG A 136 10.15 -4.43 21.48
C ARG A 136 11.11 -3.80 22.49
N LEU A 137 11.42 -4.48 23.59
CA LEU A 137 12.41 -4.00 24.57
C LEU A 137 13.80 -3.88 23.93
N ILE A 138 14.22 -4.91 23.18
CA ILE A 138 15.51 -4.90 22.46
C ILE A 138 15.55 -3.79 21.41
N TRP A 139 14.48 -3.65 20.62
CA TRP A 139 14.36 -2.66 19.56
C TRP A 139 14.34 -1.22 20.08
N ALA A 140 13.81 -1.00 21.29
CA ALA A 140 13.73 0.33 21.90
C ALA A 140 15.10 0.94 22.15
N ASP A 141 16.11 0.10 22.43
CA ASP A 141 17.49 0.54 22.66
C ASP A 141 18.39 0.27 21.44
N ASN A 142 18.02 -0.66 20.54
CA ASN A 142 18.75 -0.96 19.31
C ASN A 142 17.94 -0.62 18.04
N HIS A 143 17.93 0.67 17.69
CA HIS A 143 17.22 1.16 16.50
C HIS A 143 17.72 0.55 15.19
N THR A 144 19.01 0.21 15.09
CA THR A 144 19.58 -0.35 13.85
C THR A 144 19.06 -1.75 13.57
N LEU A 145 18.92 -2.58 14.61
CA LEU A 145 18.31 -3.90 14.48
C LEU A 145 16.85 -3.78 14.08
N PHE A 146 16.10 -2.87 14.73
CA PHE A 146 14.70 -2.64 14.37
C PHE A 146 14.54 -2.17 12.93
N GLN A 147 15.39 -1.27 12.45
CA GLN A 147 15.38 -0.84 11.04
C GLN A 147 15.61 -1.98 10.05
N LYS A 148 16.46 -2.97 10.40
CA LYS A 148 16.65 -4.17 9.58
C LYS A 148 15.38 -5.02 9.50
N GLU A 149 14.65 -5.16 10.61
CA GLU A 149 13.36 -5.87 10.65
C GLU A 149 12.24 -5.14 9.91
N LEU A 150 12.27 -3.80 9.89
CA LEU A 150 11.28 -2.98 9.19
C LEU A 150 11.42 -3.05 7.67
N GLN A 151 12.64 -3.15 7.15
CA GLN A 151 12.94 -3.12 5.72
C GLN A 151 12.13 -4.13 4.89
N PRO A 152 12.04 -5.43 5.25
CA PRO A 152 11.29 -6.39 4.46
C PRO A 152 9.79 -6.07 4.45
N ILE A 153 9.22 -5.61 5.57
CA ILE A 153 7.79 -5.27 5.68
C ILE A 153 7.46 -4.05 4.83
N ILE A 154 8.33 -3.03 4.86
CA ILE A 154 8.18 -1.83 4.03
C ILE A 154 8.31 -2.19 2.54
N SER A 155 9.29 -3.02 2.18
CA SER A 155 9.49 -3.44 0.79
C SER A 155 8.31 -4.26 0.27
N GLN A 156 7.77 -5.16 1.09
CA GLN A 156 6.57 -5.91 0.78
C GLN A 156 5.35 -4.99 0.61
N TYR A 157 5.22 -3.94 1.42
CA TYR A 157 4.14 -2.97 1.25
C TYR A 157 4.21 -2.27 -0.11
N LEU A 158 5.40 -1.81 -0.51
CA LEU A 158 5.60 -1.17 -1.81
C LEU A 158 5.32 -2.13 -2.98
N ALA A 159 5.82 -3.37 -2.91
CA ALA A 159 5.56 -4.38 -3.91
C ALA A 159 4.05 -4.65 -4.08
N ASN A 160 3.31 -4.76 -2.96
CA ASN A 160 1.86 -4.94 -2.99
C ASN A 160 1.14 -3.74 -3.64
N VAL A 161 1.59 -2.51 -3.36
CA VAL A 161 1.01 -1.31 -4.00
C VAL A 161 1.30 -1.31 -5.50
N GLU A 162 2.52 -1.66 -5.90
CA GLU A 162 2.88 -1.76 -7.31
C GLU A 162 2.05 -2.81 -8.05
N GLU A 163 1.82 -3.97 -7.43
CA GLU A 163 0.95 -5.02 -7.96
C GLU A 163 -0.50 -4.53 -8.11
N GLN A 164 -1.05 -3.86 -7.09
CA GLN A 164 -2.40 -3.30 -7.14
C GLN A 164 -2.56 -2.25 -8.24
N LEU A 165 -1.54 -1.43 -8.52
CA LEU A 165 -1.58 -0.46 -9.61
C LEU A 165 -1.48 -1.12 -10.99
N LEU A 166 -0.89 -2.30 -11.09
CA LEU A 166 -0.91 -3.08 -12.33
C LEU A 166 -2.25 -3.81 -12.50
N GLN A 167 -2.89 -4.22 -11.40
CA GLN A 167 -4.22 -4.80 -11.43
C GLN A 167 -5.29 -3.72 -11.65
N CYS A 168 -5.65 -3.48 -12.91
CA CYS A 168 -6.57 -2.39 -13.26
C CYS A 168 -8.06 -2.75 -13.07
N ASP A 169 -8.38 -3.96 -12.57
CA ASP A 169 -9.75 -4.41 -12.32
C ASP A 169 -10.39 -3.74 -11.10
N HIS A 170 -9.56 -3.35 -10.13
CA HIS A 170 -9.97 -2.58 -8.97
C HIS A 170 -9.20 -1.26 -8.94
N ASN A 171 -9.91 -0.16 -8.69
CA ASN A 171 -9.25 1.12 -8.55
C ASN A 171 -8.66 1.24 -7.15
N TYR A 172 -7.33 1.19 -7.07
CA TYR A 172 -6.54 1.54 -5.89
C TYR A 172 -7.05 2.78 -5.15
N PHE A 173 -7.46 3.82 -5.88
CA PHE A 173 -7.95 5.09 -5.31
C PHE A 173 -9.40 5.05 -4.83
N LEU A 174 -10.16 3.99 -5.12
CA LEU A 174 -11.53 3.84 -4.63
C LEU A 174 -11.61 3.06 -3.32
N GLN A 175 -10.56 2.36 -2.91
CA GLN A 175 -10.58 1.61 -1.65
C GLN A 175 -10.62 2.58 -0.46
N LEU A 176 -11.55 2.34 0.48
CA LEU A 176 -11.69 3.21 1.64
C LEU A 176 -10.46 3.10 2.57
N PRO A 177 -10.03 4.18 3.23
CA PRO A 177 -8.85 4.16 4.10
C PRO A 177 -8.89 3.05 5.16
N LYS A 178 -10.02 2.88 5.84
CA LYS A 178 -10.23 1.81 6.83
C LYS A 178 -10.08 0.40 6.24
N GLN A 179 -10.59 0.17 5.03
CA GLN A 179 -10.43 -1.11 4.33
C GLN A 179 -8.96 -1.36 3.99
N ARG A 180 -8.21 -0.35 3.56
CA ARG A 180 -6.76 -0.46 3.29
C ARG A 180 -5.98 -0.87 4.55
N ARG A 181 -6.33 -0.30 5.70
CA ARG A 181 -5.72 -0.66 7.00
C ARG A 181 -6.02 -2.10 7.41
N GLN A 182 -7.26 -2.56 7.23
CA GLN A 182 -7.70 -3.90 7.63
C GLN A 182 -7.19 -5.01 6.71
N THR A 183 -7.10 -4.74 5.41
CA THR A 183 -6.69 -5.74 4.40
C THR A 183 -5.19 -5.86 4.23
N SER A 184 -4.42 -4.87 4.70
CA SER A 184 -2.97 -4.85 4.55
C SER A 184 -2.26 -5.64 5.66
N PRO A 185 -1.65 -6.80 5.35
CA PRO A 185 -0.92 -7.58 6.36
C PRO A 185 0.32 -6.85 6.85
N THR A 186 0.93 -6.00 6.02
CA THR A 186 2.12 -5.23 6.39
C THR A 186 1.79 -4.14 7.42
N ILE A 187 0.65 -3.45 7.30
CA ILE A 187 0.19 -2.50 8.32
C ILE A 187 -0.10 -3.22 9.64
N GLN A 188 -0.82 -4.34 9.60
CA GLN A 188 -1.09 -5.13 10.82
C GLN A 188 0.20 -5.62 11.48
N SER A 189 1.19 -6.03 10.68
CA SER A 189 2.51 -6.43 11.18
C SER A 189 3.25 -5.26 11.84
N LEU A 190 3.25 -4.06 11.24
CA LEU A 190 3.88 -2.87 11.85
C LEU A 190 3.21 -2.48 13.17
N VAL A 191 1.87 -2.48 13.20
CA VAL A 191 1.11 -2.22 14.43
C VAL A 191 1.46 -3.23 15.51
N HIS A 192 1.50 -4.52 15.15
CA HIS A 192 1.91 -5.58 16.06
C HIS A 192 3.37 -5.41 16.52
N MET A 193 4.31 -5.00 15.66
CA MET A 193 5.69 -4.79 16.06
C MET A 193 5.84 -3.63 17.05
N ILE A 194 5.17 -2.51 16.81
CA ILE A 194 5.29 -1.30 17.64
C ILE A 194 4.55 -1.45 18.98
N GLY A 195 3.34 -2.01 18.97
CA GLY A 195 2.49 -2.09 20.17
C GLY A 195 2.16 -0.71 20.75
N THR A 196 2.45 -0.50 22.03
CA THR A 196 2.26 0.78 22.76
C THR A 196 3.54 1.61 22.88
N ASN A 197 4.64 1.18 22.25
CA ASN A 197 5.93 1.83 22.41
C ASN A 197 6.10 3.03 21.46
N VAL A 198 5.96 4.24 22.00
CA VAL A 198 6.08 5.51 21.26
C VAL A 198 7.46 5.67 20.61
N LYS A 199 8.55 5.21 21.25
CA LYS A 199 9.90 5.30 20.67
C LYS A 199 10.02 4.49 19.39
N LEU A 200 9.44 3.28 19.35
CA LEU A 200 9.43 2.45 18.15
C LEU A 200 8.60 3.08 17.04
N TYR A 201 7.45 3.66 17.39
CA TYR A 201 6.66 4.43 16.43
C TYR A 201 7.47 5.59 15.84
N ASP A 202 8.21 6.34 16.66
CA ASP A 202 9.09 7.41 16.20
C ASP A 202 10.19 6.91 15.26
N VAL A 203 10.80 5.76 15.55
CA VAL A 203 11.80 5.15 14.66
C VAL A 203 11.20 4.81 13.30
N VAL A 204 9.99 4.23 13.24
CA VAL A 204 9.29 3.96 11.97
C VAL A 204 9.00 5.28 11.24
N ARG A 205 8.42 6.25 11.95
CA ARG A 205 8.06 7.57 11.46
C ARG A 205 9.25 8.29 10.79
N MET A 206 10.39 8.33 11.47
CA MET A 206 11.63 8.90 10.94
C MET A 206 12.20 8.09 9.78
N SER A 207 12.11 6.76 9.83
CA SER A 207 12.62 5.89 8.77
C SER A 207 11.84 6.08 7.46
N LEU A 208 10.50 6.15 7.52
CA LEU A 208 9.66 6.42 6.36
C LEU A 208 9.98 7.79 5.73
N GLN A 209 10.17 8.81 6.55
CA GLN A 209 10.51 10.15 6.06
C GLN A 209 11.90 10.18 5.40
N LYS A 210 12.91 9.54 5.99
CA LYS A 210 14.26 9.43 5.40
C LYS A 210 14.23 8.65 4.09
N LEU A 211 13.47 7.57 4.02
CA LEU A 211 13.28 6.79 2.79
C LEU A 211 12.62 7.64 1.70
N PHE A 212 11.58 8.41 2.05
CA PHE A 212 10.94 9.34 1.13
C PHE A 212 11.91 10.40 0.60
N GLN A 213 12.69 11.05 1.48
CA GLN A 213 13.69 12.04 1.07
C GLN A 213 14.74 11.45 0.11
N ARG A 214 15.13 10.19 0.32
CA ARG A 214 16.14 9.51 -0.51
C ARG A 214 15.60 9.01 -1.85
N THR A 215 14.41 8.41 -1.88
CA THR A 215 13.91 7.72 -3.08
C THR A 215 12.77 8.44 -3.80
N LYS A 216 12.15 9.44 -3.16
CA LYS A 216 10.99 10.20 -3.65
C LYS A 216 9.73 9.35 -3.88
N ILE A 217 9.67 8.14 -3.32
CA ILE A 217 8.50 7.25 -3.44
C ILE A 217 7.37 7.74 -2.52
N VAL A 218 6.31 8.28 -3.11
CA VAL A 218 5.15 8.87 -2.41
C VAL A 218 4.40 7.87 -1.51
N HIS A 219 4.49 6.57 -1.76
CA HIS A 219 3.78 5.54 -0.97
C HIS A 219 4.31 5.37 0.47
N TYR A 220 5.49 5.92 0.80
CA TYR A 220 5.89 6.03 2.21
C TYR A 220 4.98 6.98 3.00
N SER A 221 4.45 8.01 2.34
CA SER A 221 3.43 8.90 2.92
C SER A 221 2.13 8.14 3.18
N SER A 222 1.68 7.35 2.19
CA SER A 222 0.51 6.46 2.34
C SER A 222 0.68 5.54 3.54
N LEU A 223 1.84 4.90 3.69
CA LEU A 223 2.12 4.00 4.80
C LEU A 223 2.10 4.73 6.15
N ARG A 224 2.69 5.93 6.23
CA ARG A 224 2.65 6.76 7.46
C ARG A 224 1.21 7.06 7.89
N LEU A 225 0.39 7.53 6.96
CA LEU A 225 -1.00 7.90 7.22
C LEU A 225 -1.81 6.73 7.71
N LEU A 226 -1.73 5.61 7.00
CA LEU A 226 -2.45 4.40 7.33
C LEU A 226 -2.00 3.83 8.68
N LEU A 227 -0.70 3.89 8.99
CA LEU A 227 -0.17 3.41 10.27
C LEU A 227 -0.68 4.25 11.45
N LEU A 228 -0.61 5.59 11.36
CA LEU A 228 -1.12 6.48 12.41
C LEU A 228 -2.62 6.25 12.65
N MET A 229 -3.38 6.09 11.57
CA MET A 229 -4.81 5.85 11.68
C MET A 229 -5.14 4.43 12.14
N ALA A 230 -4.27 3.45 11.93
CA ALA A 230 -4.43 2.11 12.50
C ALA A 230 -4.29 2.13 14.03
N PHE A 231 -3.37 2.92 14.59
CA PHE A 231 -3.28 3.11 16.04
C PHE A 231 -4.49 3.82 16.63
N HIS A 232 -5.02 4.81 15.91
CA HIS A 232 -6.26 5.47 16.31
C HIS A 232 -7.46 4.51 16.29
N ASP A 233 -7.60 3.71 15.24
CA ASP A 233 -8.69 2.72 15.11
C ASP A 233 -8.65 1.65 16.22
N LEU A 234 -7.47 1.36 16.77
CA LEU A 234 -7.26 0.46 17.91
C LEU A 234 -7.40 1.14 19.28
N GLU A 235 -7.81 2.41 19.31
CA GLU A 235 -7.91 3.23 20.53
C GLU A 235 -6.59 3.31 21.32
N ASN A 236 -5.46 3.09 20.65
CA ASN A 236 -4.14 3.22 21.23
C ASN A 236 -3.75 4.70 21.31
N ASN A 237 -4.33 5.38 22.30
CA ASN A 237 -4.16 6.80 22.55
C ASN A 237 -2.72 7.16 22.93
N THR A 238 -1.92 6.21 23.42
CA THR A 238 -0.52 6.46 23.78
C THR A 238 0.34 6.77 22.56
N VAL A 239 0.18 6.00 21.49
CA VAL A 239 0.92 6.20 20.24
C VAL A 239 0.26 7.27 19.37
N SER A 240 -1.06 7.18 19.17
CA SER A 240 -1.76 8.08 18.25
C SER A 240 -1.72 9.55 18.70
N LYS A 241 -1.94 9.84 19.99
CA LYS A 241 -1.90 11.23 20.50
C LYS A 241 -0.48 11.75 20.72
N ALA A 242 0.53 10.89 20.73
CA ALA A 242 1.93 11.33 20.79
C ALA A 242 2.40 11.94 19.47
N ASP A 243 1.75 11.62 18.34
CA ASP A 243 2.05 12.26 17.05
C ASP A 243 1.34 13.62 16.94
N SER A 244 2.12 14.69 16.83
CA SER A 244 1.61 16.07 16.79
C SER A 244 0.69 16.37 15.60
N ILE A 245 0.80 15.59 14.52
CA ILE A 245 -0.05 15.73 13.32
C ILE A 245 -1.32 14.85 13.35
N HIS A 246 -1.63 14.19 14.46
CA HIS A 246 -2.77 13.28 14.57
C HIS A 246 -4.10 13.91 14.14
N ILE A 247 -4.40 15.12 14.64
CA ILE A 247 -5.65 15.83 14.32
C ILE A 247 -5.72 16.12 12.81
N PHE A 248 -4.64 16.63 12.23
CA PHE A 248 -4.57 16.92 10.80
C PHE A 248 -4.79 15.67 9.93
N VAL A 249 -4.12 14.56 10.28
CA VAL A 249 -4.28 13.28 9.58
C VAL A 249 -5.69 12.73 9.74
N TRP A 250 -6.29 12.86 10.92
CA TRP A 250 -7.66 12.42 11.17
C TRP A 250 -8.70 13.18 10.34
N THR A 251 -8.56 14.51 10.23
CA THR A 251 -9.41 15.33 9.35
C THR A 251 -9.25 14.93 7.88
N LEU A 252 -8.02 14.62 7.43
CA LEU A 252 -7.77 14.11 6.08
C LEU A 252 -8.35 12.70 5.86
N ASP A 253 -8.24 11.78 6.82
CA ASP A 253 -8.85 10.43 6.73
C ASP A 253 -10.37 10.52 6.57
N ALA A 254 -11.01 11.46 7.28
CA ALA A 254 -12.44 11.74 7.11
C ALA A 254 -12.76 12.28 5.70
N ALA A 255 -11.94 13.19 5.17
CA ALA A 255 -12.09 13.69 3.80
C ALA A 255 -11.90 12.57 2.74
N LEU A 256 -10.95 11.65 2.98
CA LEU A 256 -10.70 10.48 2.12
C LEU A 256 -11.89 9.52 2.13
N LYS A 257 -12.47 9.27 3.30
CA LYS A 257 -13.67 8.43 3.45
C LYS A 257 -14.86 9.00 2.66
N GLU A 258 -15.07 10.30 2.72
CA GLU A 258 -16.17 10.98 2.00
C GLU A 258 -15.83 11.30 0.54
N ARG A 259 -14.56 11.13 0.13
CA ARG A 259 -14.03 11.49 -1.20
C ARG A 259 -14.28 12.95 -1.58
N LYS A 260 -14.38 13.82 -0.57
CA LYS A 260 -14.65 15.24 -0.69
C LYS A 260 -14.02 15.95 0.50
N LEU A 261 -13.39 17.09 0.21
CA LEU A 261 -13.01 18.05 1.23
C LEU A 261 -14.09 19.14 1.25
N ASP A 262 -14.91 19.17 2.30
CA ASP A 262 -15.92 20.20 2.50
C ASP A 262 -15.35 21.41 3.25
N LEU A 263 -16.13 22.51 3.28
CA LEU A 263 -15.72 23.75 3.93
C LEU A 263 -15.47 23.56 5.45
N LYS A 264 -16.13 22.60 6.10
CA LYS A 264 -15.93 22.34 7.53
C LYS A 264 -14.55 21.74 7.79
N LYS A 265 -14.21 20.65 7.08
CA LYS A 265 -12.92 19.98 7.15
C LYS A 265 -11.79 20.92 6.73
N GLN A 266 -12.03 21.74 5.71
CA GLN A 266 -11.08 22.79 5.32
C GLN A 266 -10.79 23.75 6.47
N ARG A 267 -11.82 24.27 7.15
CA ARG A 267 -11.62 25.17 8.31
C ARG A 267 -10.89 24.48 9.47
N GLU A 268 -11.15 23.20 9.71
CA GLU A 268 -10.40 22.42 10.72
C GLU A 268 -8.92 22.31 10.35
N ILE A 269 -8.60 22.10 9.07
CA ILE A 269 -7.22 22.08 8.58
C ILE A 269 -6.58 23.48 8.71
N GLU A 270 -7.27 24.55 8.32
CA GLU A 270 -6.80 25.93 8.48
C GLU A 270 -6.47 26.23 9.95
N GLN A 271 -7.39 25.93 10.86
CA GLN A 271 -7.19 26.10 12.31
C GLN A 271 -5.99 25.32 12.85
N PHE A 272 -5.80 24.08 12.38
CA PHE A 272 -4.65 23.28 12.77
C PHE A 272 -3.34 23.92 12.30
N LEU A 273 -3.27 24.38 11.05
CA LEU A 273 -2.07 25.01 10.49
C LEU A 273 -1.76 26.35 11.16
N ASP A 274 -2.78 27.15 11.46
CA ASP A 274 -2.62 28.42 12.18
C ASP A 274 -2.08 28.19 13.60
N ALA A 275 -2.60 27.18 14.30
CA ALA A 275 -2.16 26.82 15.64
C ALA A 275 -0.68 26.34 15.68
N HIS A 276 -0.20 25.74 14.59
CA HIS A 276 1.18 25.23 14.47
C HIS A 276 2.06 26.08 13.55
N SER A 277 1.63 27.29 13.18
CA SER A 277 2.32 28.16 12.22
C SER A 277 3.77 28.50 12.60
N LYS A 278 4.11 28.44 13.90
CA LYS A 278 5.46 28.68 14.42
C LYS A 278 6.31 27.40 14.54
N ASP A 279 5.71 26.22 14.46
CA ASP A 279 6.41 24.95 14.52
C ASP A 279 6.91 24.56 13.13
N THR A 280 8.15 24.97 12.84
CA THR A 280 8.77 24.73 11.53
C THR A 280 8.95 23.24 11.24
N ASP A 281 9.11 22.40 12.26
CA ASP A 281 9.27 20.96 12.05
C ASP A 281 7.95 20.34 11.61
N ILE A 282 6.83 20.70 12.24
CA ILE A 282 5.52 20.24 11.77
C ILE A 282 5.24 20.74 10.36
N ILE A 283 5.33 22.06 10.15
CA ILE A 283 4.91 22.71 8.89
C ILE A 283 5.79 22.33 7.70
N ASN A 284 7.12 22.24 7.88
CA ASN A 284 8.03 21.99 6.75
C ASN A 284 8.45 20.53 6.61
N LYS A 285 8.29 19.69 7.66
CA LYS A 285 8.71 18.28 7.59
C LYS A 285 7.55 17.28 7.57
N HIS A 286 6.59 17.43 8.46
CA HIS A 286 5.55 16.41 8.63
C HIS A 286 4.34 16.61 7.72
N ILE A 287 3.85 17.85 7.62
CA ILE A 287 2.67 18.16 6.79
C ILE A 287 2.93 17.93 5.29
N PRO A 288 4.04 18.41 4.68
CA PRO A 288 4.28 18.22 3.25
C PRO A 288 4.44 16.73 2.94
N PHE A 289 5.12 16.00 3.81
CA PHE A 289 5.27 14.55 3.67
C PHE A 289 3.91 13.84 3.66
N VAL A 290 2.94 14.23 4.49
CA VAL A 290 1.59 13.65 4.45
C VAL A 290 0.81 14.06 3.20
N LEU A 291 0.91 15.32 2.78
CA LEU A 291 0.16 15.83 1.63
C LEU A 291 0.59 15.23 0.29
N THR A 292 1.75 14.57 0.21
CA THR A 292 2.17 13.85 -1.01
C THR A 292 1.42 12.55 -1.26
N ASP A 293 0.62 12.07 -0.31
CA ASP A 293 -0.15 10.85 -0.52
C ASP A 293 -1.02 10.96 -1.79
N PRO A 294 -0.95 9.99 -2.71
CA PRO A 294 -1.67 10.06 -3.98
C PRO A 294 -3.18 10.26 -3.85
N ASN A 295 -3.82 9.74 -2.79
CA ASN A 295 -5.25 9.89 -2.57
C ASN A 295 -5.58 11.30 -2.07
N ILE A 296 -4.73 11.87 -1.20
CA ILE A 296 -4.87 13.26 -0.76
C ILE A 296 -4.71 14.21 -1.95
N VAL A 297 -3.64 14.06 -2.74
CA VAL A 297 -3.40 14.85 -3.96
C VAL A 297 -4.60 14.74 -4.91
N SER A 298 -5.12 13.52 -5.12
CA SER A 298 -6.30 13.30 -5.97
C SER A 298 -7.55 14.03 -5.46
N ILE A 299 -7.81 14.04 -4.15
CA ILE A 299 -9.00 14.72 -3.58
C ILE A 299 -8.83 16.23 -3.61
N LEU A 300 -7.65 16.75 -3.27
CA LEU A 300 -7.38 18.19 -3.32
C LEU A 300 -7.53 18.73 -4.75
N ALA A 301 -6.93 18.06 -5.72
CA ALA A 301 -7.07 18.42 -7.14
C ALA A 301 -8.53 18.34 -7.59
N LYS A 302 -9.26 17.28 -7.19
CA LYS A 302 -10.69 17.13 -7.51
C LYS A 302 -11.51 18.27 -6.92
N SER A 303 -11.31 18.61 -5.64
CA SER A 303 -12.01 19.71 -4.98
C SER A 303 -11.72 21.05 -5.67
N CYS A 304 -10.49 21.32 -6.08
CA CYS A 304 -10.16 22.53 -6.84
C CYS A 304 -10.95 22.60 -8.16
N VAL A 305 -10.96 21.53 -8.95
CA VAL A 305 -11.69 21.47 -10.23
C VAL A 305 -13.20 21.61 -10.01
N LEU A 306 -13.77 20.95 -9.01
CA LEU A 306 -15.19 21.06 -8.68
C LEU A 306 -15.57 22.49 -8.25
N LEU A 307 -14.70 23.19 -7.52
CA LEU A 307 -14.92 24.60 -7.19
C LEU A 307 -14.90 25.48 -8.44
N LEU A 308 -14.06 25.20 -9.45
CA LEU A 308 -14.10 25.93 -10.72
C LEU A 308 -15.44 25.72 -11.44
N HIS A 309 -15.97 24.49 -11.49
CA HIS A 309 -17.29 24.21 -12.07
C HIS A 309 -18.40 24.93 -11.31
N LYS A 310 -18.35 24.90 -9.97
CA LYS A 310 -19.31 25.58 -9.09
C LYS A 310 -19.26 27.10 -9.25
N GLN A 311 -18.09 27.69 -9.46
CA GLN A 311 -17.97 29.13 -9.73
C GLN A 311 -18.71 29.53 -11.01
N VAL A 312 -18.76 28.66 -12.02
CA VAL A 312 -19.57 28.89 -13.22
C VAL A 312 -21.07 28.75 -12.92
N ASP A 313 -21.47 27.80 -12.06
CA ASP A 313 -22.87 27.59 -11.67
C ASP A 313 -23.44 28.75 -10.84
N ASP A 314 -22.66 29.25 -9.88
CA ASP A 314 -23.11 30.27 -8.93
C ASP A 314 -22.89 31.72 -9.45
N GLU A 315 -22.40 31.90 -10.68
CA GLU A 315 -22.02 33.19 -11.28
C GLU A 315 -21.06 34.03 -10.38
N ILE A 316 -20.25 33.35 -9.58
CA ILE A 316 -19.34 33.94 -8.56
C ILE A 316 -18.13 34.60 -9.21
N PRO A 317 -17.54 35.66 -8.60
CA PRO A 317 -16.37 36.34 -9.13
C PRO A 317 -15.14 35.42 -9.31
N LEU A 318 -14.25 35.89 -10.20
CA LEU A 318 -12.97 35.32 -10.66
C LEU A 318 -12.26 34.39 -9.65
N PRO A 319 -11.51 33.35 -10.10
CA PRO A 319 -10.73 32.45 -9.24
C PRO A 319 -9.90 33.14 -8.15
N ARG A 320 -9.31 34.29 -8.47
CA ARG A 320 -8.51 35.12 -7.55
C ARG A 320 -9.26 35.70 -6.33
N SER A 321 -10.60 35.72 -6.32
CA SER A 321 -11.39 36.17 -5.18
C SER A 321 -11.87 35.02 -4.29
N ASN A 322 -11.78 33.78 -4.76
CA ASN A 322 -12.24 32.63 -4.01
C ASN A 322 -11.16 32.18 -3.01
N LYS A 323 -11.36 32.51 -1.74
CA LYS A 323 -10.46 32.13 -0.64
C LYS A 323 -10.40 30.62 -0.42
N GLU A 324 -11.53 29.93 -0.62
CA GLU A 324 -11.61 28.47 -0.49
C GLU A 324 -10.67 27.80 -1.49
N LEU A 325 -10.79 28.18 -2.77
CA LEU A 325 -9.95 27.69 -3.86
C LEU A 325 -8.47 28.01 -3.63
N GLN A 326 -8.13 29.24 -3.21
CA GLN A 326 -6.74 29.61 -2.94
C GLN A 326 -6.11 28.77 -1.84
N PHE A 327 -6.84 28.48 -0.76
CA PHE A 327 -6.33 27.64 0.30
C PHE A 327 -6.08 26.20 -0.18
N LEU A 328 -7.03 25.62 -0.92
CA LEU A 328 -6.85 24.27 -1.49
C LEU A 328 -5.67 24.19 -2.46
N LEU A 329 -5.48 25.24 -3.28
CA LEU A 329 -4.32 25.35 -4.16
C LEU A 329 -3.01 25.42 -3.38
N LYS A 330 -2.96 26.10 -2.22
CA LYS A 330 -1.76 26.12 -1.36
C LYS A 330 -1.44 24.74 -0.80
N LEU A 331 -2.44 24.03 -0.28
CA LEU A 331 -2.26 22.66 0.21
C LEU A 331 -1.78 21.72 -0.90
N LEU A 332 -2.42 21.79 -2.07
CA LEU A 332 -2.03 20.98 -3.22
C LEU A 332 -0.60 21.31 -3.68
N ASN A 333 -0.26 22.59 -3.77
CA ASN A 333 1.09 23.02 -4.14
C ASN A 333 2.14 22.45 -3.18
N MET A 334 1.88 22.52 -1.88
CA MET A 334 2.78 21.97 -0.86
C MET A 334 2.93 20.44 -0.96
N GLY A 335 1.87 19.70 -1.26
CA GLY A 335 1.95 18.26 -1.51
C GLY A 335 2.78 17.92 -2.75
N LEU A 336 2.60 18.65 -3.86
CA LEU A 336 3.32 18.43 -5.11
C LEU A 336 4.81 18.84 -5.04
N HIS A 337 5.12 19.80 -4.16
CA HIS A 337 6.46 20.32 -3.93
C HIS A 337 7.03 19.90 -2.56
N ALA A 338 6.53 18.84 -1.94
CA ALA A 338 6.93 18.48 -0.59
C ALA A 338 8.42 18.20 -0.46
N TRP A 339 9.07 17.69 -1.50
CA TRP A 339 10.53 17.53 -1.51
C TRP A 339 11.25 18.87 -1.51
N ASP A 340 10.78 19.82 -2.32
CA ASP A 340 11.32 21.19 -2.35
C ASP A 340 11.12 21.89 -0.99
N VAL A 341 10.01 21.62 -0.30
CA VAL A 341 9.74 22.12 1.06
C VAL A 341 10.64 21.44 2.10
N LEU A 342 10.85 20.13 2.00
CA LEU A 342 11.71 19.37 2.91
C LEU A 342 13.19 19.78 2.82
N ASP A 343 13.64 20.16 1.62
CA ASP A 343 14.99 20.68 1.36
C ASP A 343 15.12 22.18 1.67
N GLY A 344 14.01 22.85 2.04
CA GLY A 344 13.98 24.26 2.40
C GLY A 344 13.97 25.24 1.22
N ALA A 345 13.75 24.75 0.00
CA ALA A 345 13.64 25.57 -1.22
C ALA A 345 12.28 26.27 -1.36
N MET A 346 11.25 25.79 -0.65
CA MET A 346 9.89 26.36 -0.64
C MET A 346 9.34 26.38 0.79
N SER A 347 8.49 27.37 1.09
CA SER A 347 7.76 27.50 2.35
C SER A 347 6.25 27.44 2.10
N PHE A 348 5.49 26.95 3.09
CA PHE A 348 4.03 26.99 3.06
C PHE A 348 3.47 28.42 2.90
N HIS A 349 4.20 29.41 3.41
CA HIS A 349 3.78 30.81 3.36
C HIS A 349 4.02 31.47 2.00
N ASP A 350 4.71 30.79 1.07
CA ASP A 350 4.98 31.33 -0.25
C ASP A 350 3.66 31.56 -1.02
N PRO A 351 3.51 32.71 -1.68
CA PRO A 351 2.31 32.99 -2.45
C PRO A 351 2.23 32.06 -3.66
N ILE A 352 1.01 31.61 -3.99
CA ILE A 352 0.75 30.92 -5.25
C ILE A 352 1.08 31.88 -6.41
N ASP A 353 1.63 31.34 -7.50
CA ASP A 353 1.88 32.13 -8.70
C ASP A 353 0.61 32.87 -9.15
N SER A 354 0.73 34.20 -9.20
CA SER A 354 -0.30 35.11 -9.68
C SER A 354 -0.82 34.75 -11.08
N ARG A 355 0.03 34.22 -11.97
CA ARG A 355 -0.34 33.82 -13.34
C ARG A 355 -1.32 32.65 -13.33
N LEU A 356 -1.19 31.73 -12.38
CA LEU A 356 -2.14 30.64 -12.18
C LEU A 356 -3.55 31.21 -11.94
N LEU A 357 -3.67 32.14 -10.98
CA LEU A 357 -4.95 32.68 -10.54
C LEU A 357 -5.59 33.64 -11.54
N THR A 358 -4.78 34.36 -12.33
CA THR A 358 -5.24 35.45 -13.20
C THR A 358 -5.38 35.08 -14.67
N HIS A 359 -4.65 34.07 -15.15
CA HIS A 359 -4.67 33.66 -16.56
C HIS A 359 -5.06 32.20 -16.72
N TYR A 360 -4.39 31.29 -16.00
CA TYR A 360 -4.57 29.85 -16.18
C TYR A 360 -5.95 29.34 -15.73
N LEU A 361 -6.34 29.60 -14.49
CA LEU A 361 -7.66 29.16 -13.97
C LEU A 361 -8.83 29.84 -14.68
N PRO A 362 -8.79 31.16 -15.00
CA PRO A 362 -9.83 31.78 -15.84
C PRO A 362 -9.96 31.12 -17.22
N PHE A 363 -8.85 30.66 -17.81
CA PHE A 363 -8.92 29.92 -19.07
C PHE A 363 -9.61 28.55 -18.90
N LEU A 364 -9.35 27.83 -17.82
CA LEU A 364 -10.10 26.59 -17.51
C LEU A 364 -11.60 26.86 -17.31
N ILE A 365 -11.96 27.92 -16.60
CA ILE A 365 -13.36 28.36 -16.45
C ILE A 365 -13.99 28.64 -17.82
N ARG A 366 -13.26 29.32 -18.70
CA ARG A 366 -13.72 29.59 -20.06
C ARG A 366 -14.00 28.30 -20.83
N LEU A 367 -13.13 27.29 -20.75
CA LEU A 367 -13.37 25.97 -21.37
C LEU A 367 -14.65 25.31 -20.82
N ILE A 368 -14.91 25.43 -19.51
CA ILE A 368 -16.15 24.93 -18.90
C ILE A 368 -17.36 25.64 -19.49
N VAL A 369 -17.33 26.98 -19.60
CA VAL A 369 -18.42 27.78 -20.17
C VAL A 369 -18.65 27.46 -21.65
N GLU A 370 -17.60 27.46 -22.47
CA GLU A 370 -17.70 27.15 -23.91
C GLU A 370 -18.27 25.74 -24.15
N ASN A 371 -17.89 24.76 -23.31
CA ASN A 371 -18.45 23.42 -23.41
C ASN A 371 -19.94 23.37 -23.07
N ARG A 372 -20.39 24.07 -22.01
CA ARG A 372 -21.82 24.13 -21.64
C ARG A 372 -22.66 24.79 -22.74
N LEU A 373 -22.16 25.88 -23.33
CA LEU A 373 -22.84 26.55 -24.44
C LEU A 373 -23.00 25.63 -25.67
N ASN A 374 -21.99 24.79 -25.94
CA ASN A 374 -22.01 23.82 -27.03
C ASN A 374 -22.89 22.60 -26.76
N THR A 375 -23.15 22.25 -25.50
CA THR A 375 -24.11 21.18 -25.16
C THR A 375 -25.57 21.64 -25.26
N ASP A 376 -25.83 22.93 -25.00
CA ASP A 376 -27.19 23.48 -25.00
C ASP A 376 -27.66 23.88 -26.42
N THR A 377 -26.74 24.25 -27.32
CA THR A 377 -27.05 24.63 -28.71
C THR A 377 -27.21 23.40 -29.61
N SER A 378 -28.41 22.82 -29.60
CA SER A 378 -28.77 21.64 -30.41
C SER A 378 -28.90 21.91 -31.93
N SER A 379 -28.66 23.13 -32.41
CA SER A 379 -28.82 23.44 -33.84
C SER A 379 -28.13 24.73 -34.25
N SER A 380 -27.27 24.63 -35.28
CA SER A 380 -26.82 25.67 -36.22
C SER A 380 -25.50 26.43 -36.02
N SER A 381 -24.81 26.42 -34.87
CA SER A 381 -23.43 26.96 -34.79
C SER A 381 -22.66 26.41 -33.59
N ILE A 382 -21.90 25.32 -33.77
CA ILE A 382 -20.91 24.89 -32.77
C ILE A 382 -19.91 26.04 -32.62
N LEU A 383 -19.85 26.65 -31.42
CA LEU A 383 -18.81 27.64 -31.14
C LEU A 383 -17.47 26.93 -31.29
N LYS A 384 -16.59 27.46 -32.16
CA LYS A 384 -15.21 26.96 -32.28
C LYS A 384 -14.57 27.07 -30.91
N LEU A 385 -14.35 25.93 -30.25
CA LEU A 385 -13.59 25.85 -29.01
C LEU A 385 -12.25 26.53 -29.26
N LEU A 386 -11.93 27.55 -28.47
CA LEU A 386 -10.58 28.10 -28.51
C LEU A 386 -9.68 27.14 -27.76
N LEU A 387 -8.95 26.35 -28.54
CA LEU A 387 -7.94 25.44 -28.05
C LEU A 387 -6.90 26.18 -27.18
N PRO A 388 -6.38 25.54 -26.13
CA PRO A 388 -5.29 26.07 -25.33
C PRO A 388 -4.18 26.71 -26.18
N PRO A 389 -3.87 28.01 -25.99
CA PRO A 389 -2.79 28.66 -26.73
C PRO A 389 -1.43 28.10 -26.31
N THR A 390 -0.41 28.27 -27.16
CA THR A 390 0.95 27.78 -26.88
C THR A 390 1.50 28.25 -25.54
N GLU A 391 1.23 29.51 -25.16
CA GLU A 391 1.63 30.06 -23.85
C GLU A 391 0.98 29.32 -22.67
N PHE A 392 -0.28 28.90 -22.81
CA PHE A 392 -0.98 28.11 -21.80
C PHE A 392 -0.33 26.74 -21.63
N VAL A 393 0.00 26.08 -22.75
CA VAL A 393 0.65 24.76 -22.74
C VAL A 393 2.06 24.85 -22.14
N GLN A 394 2.84 25.86 -22.52
CA GLN A 394 4.16 26.10 -21.94
C GLN A 394 4.10 26.35 -20.43
N TYR A 395 3.13 27.14 -19.97
CA TYR A 395 2.93 27.36 -18.54
C TYR A 395 2.52 26.07 -17.82
N MET A 396 1.60 25.31 -18.40
CA MET A 396 1.13 24.03 -17.87
C MET A 396 2.30 23.06 -17.67
N VAL A 397 3.12 22.86 -18.71
CA VAL A 397 4.26 21.93 -18.71
C VAL A 397 5.32 22.29 -17.66
N ASN A 398 5.56 23.58 -17.43
CA ASN A 398 6.58 24.06 -16.49
C ASN A 398 6.11 24.15 -15.04
N ASN A 399 4.80 24.04 -14.78
CA ASN A 399 4.22 24.22 -13.45
C ASN A 399 3.49 22.93 -13.00
N ARG A 400 4.03 22.25 -11.98
CA ARG A 400 3.49 20.97 -11.47
C ARG A 400 2.03 21.10 -10.99
N LEU A 401 1.69 22.21 -10.35
CA LEU A 401 0.32 22.48 -9.90
C LEU A 401 -0.63 22.67 -11.08
N ALA A 402 -0.23 23.43 -12.10
CA ALA A 402 -1.02 23.61 -13.33
C ALA A 402 -1.24 22.29 -14.08
N SER A 403 -0.18 21.48 -14.23
CA SER A 403 -0.23 20.13 -14.80
C SER A 403 -1.20 19.24 -14.04
N GLN A 404 -1.08 19.16 -12.70
CA GLN A 404 -1.95 18.31 -11.88
C GLN A 404 -3.43 18.71 -11.97
N LEU A 405 -3.72 20.02 -11.99
CA LEU A 405 -5.08 20.52 -12.16
C LEU A 405 -5.64 20.18 -13.54
N PHE A 406 -4.83 20.26 -14.59
CA PHE A 406 -5.26 19.93 -15.95
C PHE A 406 -5.52 18.43 -16.13
N LEU A 407 -4.63 17.58 -15.62
CA LEU A 407 -4.83 16.13 -15.59
C LEU A 407 -6.15 15.78 -14.89
N ARG A 408 -6.39 16.37 -13.71
CA ARG A 408 -7.65 16.17 -13.00
C ARG A 408 -8.86 16.73 -13.75
N PHE A 409 -8.71 17.87 -14.42
CA PHE A 409 -9.76 18.47 -15.24
C PHE A 409 -10.19 17.54 -16.37
N ILE A 410 -9.23 16.98 -17.12
CA ILE A 410 -9.53 15.98 -18.16
C ILE A 410 -10.28 14.78 -17.57
N MET A 411 -9.81 14.22 -16.45
CA MET A 411 -10.51 13.11 -15.80
C MET A 411 -11.95 13.45 -15.41
N GLU A 412 -12.19 14.67 -14.93
CA GLU A 412 -13.51 15.14 -14.54
C GLU A 412 -14.43 15.32 -15.77
N THR A 413 -13.91 15.78 -16.92
CA THR A 413 -14.70 15.83 -18.16
C THR A 413 -15.16 14.45 -18.61
N TYR A 414 -14.32 13.41 -18.48
CA TYR A 414 -14.72 12.02 -18.73
C TYR A 414 -15.75 11.53 -17.70
N HIS A 415 -15.57 11.88 -16.42
CA HIS A 415 -16.49 11.51 -15.36
C HIS A 415 -17.90 12.10 -15.58
N GLN A 416 -17.96 13.36 -16.03
CA GLN A 416 -19.20 14.08 -16.36
C GLN A 416 -19.75 13.72 -17.76
N LYS A 417 -19.16 12.73 -18.45
CA LYS A 417 -19.54 12.29 -19.81
C LYS A 417 -19.49 13.40 -20.88
N GLN A 418 -18.66 14.42 -20.68
CA GLN A 418 -18.43 15.51 -21.62
C GLN A 418 -17.39 15.11 -22.68
N PHE A 419 -17.69 14.03 -23.42
CA PHE A 419 -16.70 13.40 -24.31
C PHE A 419 -16.23 14.30 -25.44
N TRP A 420 -17.08 15.21 -25.92
CA TRP A 420 -16.68 16.18 -26.94
C TRP A 420 -15.49 17.03 -26.48
N LEU A 421 -15.60 17.72 -25.33
CA LEU A 421 -14.48 18.48 -24.77
C LEU A 421 -13.29 17.58 -24.46
N ALA A 422 -13.54 16.43 -23.86
CA ALA A 422 -12.48 15.48 -23.51
C ALA A 422 -11.62 15.12 -24.74
N THR A 423 -12.23 14.78 -25.88
CA THR A 423 -11.51 14.43 -27.12
C THR A 423 -10.70 15.56 -27.76
N GLN A 424 -11.04 16.82 -27.45
CA GLN A 424 -10.26 17.98 -27.87
C GLN A 424 -9.07 18.23 -26.95
N LEU A 425 -9.16 17.83 -25.68
CA LEU A 425 -8.10 18.03 -24.69
C LEU A 425 -7.08 16.88 -24.64
N VAL A 426 -7.43 15.67 -25.11
CA VAL A 426 -6.53 14.51 -25.15
C VAL A 426 -5.13 14.79 -25.75
N PRO A 427 -4.97 15.52 -26.87
CA PRO A 427 -3.65 15.83 -27.42
C PRO A 427 -2.66 16.45 -26.44
N TYR A 428 -3.14 17.27 -25.50
CA TYR A 428 -2.30 17.95 -24.52
C TYR A 428 -1.76 17.00 -23.43
N LEU A 429 -2.28 15.77 -23.34
CA LEU A 429 -1.67 14.75 -22.50
C LEU A 429 -0.28 14.35 -23.01
N ASN A 430 -0.01 14.49 -24.32
CA ASN A 430 1.31 14.20 -24.89
C ASN A 430 2.37 15.16 -24.33
N ASP A 431 2.07 16.46 -24.27
CA ASP A 431 2.97 17.47 -23.70
C ASP A 431 3.27 17.19 -22.21
N LEU A 432 2.29 16.63 -21.49
CA LEU A 432 2.42 16.30 -20.06
C LEU A 432 3.17 14.99 -19.78
N VAL A 433 3.22 14.08 -20.76
CA VAL A 433 4.07 12.89 -20.69
C VAL A 433 5.55 13.29 -20.75
N GLU A 434 5.91 14.22 -21.64
CA GLU A 434 7.30 14.66 -21.83
C GLU A 434 7.87 15.33 -20.58
N CYS A 435 7.05 16.03 -19.80
CA CYS A 435 7.48 16.65 -18.54
C CYS A 435 7.36 15.73 -17.31
N GLY A 436 6.94 14.46 -17.51
CA GLY A 436 6.84 13.45 -16.44
C GLY A 436 5.63 13.61 -15.51
N SER A 437 4.68 14.48 -15.85
CA SER A 437 3.46 14.68 -15.04
C SER A 437 2.46 13.52 -15.19
N THR A 438 2.48 12.83 -16.33
CA THR A 438 1.63 11.68 -16.61
C THR A 438 2.25 10.39 -16.07
N ASP A 439 2.24 10.27 -14.75
CA ASP A 439 2.84 9.13 -14.05
C ASP A 439 1.94 7.87 -14.03
N LYS A 440 2.46 6.77 -13.49
CA LYS A 440 1.74 5.50 -13.35
C LYS A 440 0.44 5.66 -12.54
N LEU A 441 0.44 6.54 -11.54
CA LEU A 441 -0.70 6.79 -10.66
C LEU A 441 -1.86 7.44 -11.41
N PHE A 442 -1.57 8.49 -12.18
CA PHE A 442 -2.53 9.13 -13.05
C PHE A 442 -3.08 8.16 -14.10
N LEU A 443 -2.20 7.44 -14.82
CA LEU A 443 -2.62 6.53 -15.89
C LEU A 443 -3.55 5.43 -15.38
N HIS A 444 -3.25 4.84 -14.22
CA HIS A 444 -4.13 3.87 -13.57
C HIS A 444 -5.52 4.45 -13.29
N GLN A 445 -5.55 5.62 -12.64
CA GLN A 445 -6.80 6.25 -12.25
C GLN A 445 -7.61 6.68 -13.48
N PHE A 446 -6.95 7.25 -14.49
CA PHE A 446 -7.55 7.71 -15.74
C PHE A 446 -8.12 6.56 -16.55
N VAL A 447 -7.33 5.51 -16.83
CA VAL A 447 -7.80 4.34 -17.58
C VAL A 447 -8.92 3.61 -16.85
N TYR A 448 -8.85 3.49 -15.53
CA TYR A 448 -9.96 2.95 -14.77
C TYR A 448 -11.26 3.74 -14.99
N PHE A 449 -11.21 5.08 -14.89
CA PHE A 449 -12.41 5.90 -15.12
C PHE A 449 -12.90 5.83 -16.56
N VAL A 450 -12.00 5.85 -17.54
CA VAL A 450 -12.36 5.70 -18.96
C VAL A 450 -13.09 4.38 -19.20
N ARG A 451 -12.64 3.26 -18.63
CA ARG A 451 -13.31 1.94 -18.72
C ARG A 451 -14.73 1.97 -18.14
N GLN A 452 -14.95 2.72 -17.07
CA GLN A 452 -16.25 2.81 -16.40
C GLN A 452 -17.21 3.80 -17.09
N SER A 453 -16.69 4.91 -17.61
CA SER A 453 -17.50 6.02 -18.12
C SER A 453 -17.75 5.95 -19.62
N VAL A 454 -16.84 5.36 -20.42
CA VAL A 454 -16.90 5.38 -21.88
C VAL A 454 -17.50 4.07 -22.43
N GLU A 455 -18.77 4.13 -22.79
CA GLU A 455 -19.46 2.99 -23.41
C GLU A 455 -19.10 2.84 -24.88
N GLN A 456 -19.12 3.94 -25.63
CA GLN A 456 -18.92 3.97 -27.08
C GLN A 456 -17.44 3.80 -27.48
N ILE A 457 -17.17 2.81 -28.33
CA ILE A 457 -15.81 2.49 -28.81
C ILE A 457 -15.16 3.66 -29.56
N HIS A 458 -15.95 4.49 -30.24
CA HIS A 458 -15.46 5.64 -31.00
C HIS A 458 -14.59 6.59 -30.15
N TYR A 459 -15.04 6.94 -28.94
CA TYR A 459 -14.27 7.82 -28.04
C TYR A 459 -13.00 7.17 -27.49
N ILE A 460 -13.00 5.84 -27.33
CA ILE A 460 -11.79 5.07 -26.98
C ILE A 460 -10.82 5.09 -28.17
N GLY A 461 -11.31 4.97 -29.40
CA GLY A 461 -10.51 5.12 -30.64
C GLY A 461 -9.78 6.44 -30.69
N ILE A 462 -10.47 7.55 -30.47
CA ILE A 462 -9.86 8.88 -30.45
C ILE A 462 -8.78 8.98 -29.36
N LEU A 463 -9.04 8.44 -28.17
CA LEU A 463 -8.07 8.43 -27.08
C LEU A 463 -6.83 7.60 -27.42
N LEU A 464 -7.01 6.44 -28.06
CA LEU A 464 -5.91 5.61 -28.53
C LEU A 464 -5.08 6.33 -29.59
N ASP A 465 -5.74 6.85 -30.64
CA ASP A 465 -5.10 7.51 -31.77
C ASP A 465 -4.32 8.77 -31.35
N LYS A 466 -4.91 9.61 -30.49
CA LYS A 466 -4.35 10.93 -30.13
C LYS A 466 -3.35 10.90 -28.97
N PHE A 467 -3.31 9.84 -28.17
CA PHE A 467 -2.46 9.77 -26.98
C PHE A 467 -1.68 8.46 -26.87
N PHE A 468 -2.37 7.32 -26.68
CA PHE A 468 -1.68 6.06 -26.40
C PHE A 468 -0.77 5.61 -27.54
N VAL A 469 -1.22 5.69 -28.80
CA VAL A 469 -0.40 5.31 -29.96
C VAL A 469 0.81 6.24 -30.13
N VAL A 470 0.63 7.53 -29.85
CA VAL A 470 1.70 8.54 -29.98
C VAL A 470 2.82 8.26 -28.98
N GLN A 471 2.48 7.97 -27.72
CA GLN A 471 3.44 7.88 -26.61
C GLN A 471 3.85 6.45 -26.23
N ALA A 472 3.19 5.42 -26.76
CA ALA A 472 3.43 4.03 -26.40
C ALA A 472 4.87 3.55 -26.62
N GLN A 473 5.58 4.08 -27.61
CA GLN A 473 6.94 3.62 -27.93
C GLN A 473 8.01 4.19 -27.00
N GLY A 474 7.79 5.40 -26.46
CA GLY A 474 8.71 6.05 -25.53
C GLY A 474 8.44 5.75 -24.07
N HIS A 475 7.20 5.34 -23.73
CA HIS A 475 6.74 5.24 -22.34
C HIS A 475 6.04 3.91 -22.05
N GLU A 476 6.75 3.04 -21.36
CA GLU A 476 6.33 1.67 -21.04
C GLU A 476 4.94 1.60 -20.39
N PHE A 477 4.68 2.43 -19.38
CA PHE A 477 3.39 2.44 -18.69
C PHE A 477 2.25 2.99 -19.56
N VAL A 478 2.53 3.90 -20.49
CA VAL A 478 1.51 4.36 -21.44
C VAL A 478 1.10 3.20 -22.33
N LEU A 479 2.07 2.45 -22.89
CA LEU A 479 1.78 1.23 -23.65
C LEU A 479 0.98 0.22 -22.81
N TYR A 480 1.41 -0.04 -21.57
CA TYR A 480 0.72 -0.96 -20.66
C TYR A 480 -0.77 -0.63 -20.48
N TYR A 481 -1.08 0.61 -20.09
CA TYR A 481 -2.46 1.04 -19.86
C TYR A 481 -3.26 1.14 -21.18
N GLY A 482 -2.60 1.37 -22.31
CA GLY A 482 -3.20 1.25 -23.65
C GLY A 482 -3.63 -0.18 -23.99
N LEU A 483 -2.80 -1.19 -23.66
CA LEU A 483 -3.14 -2.61 -23.83
C LEU A 483 -4.32 -3.01 -22.93
N ILE A 484 -4.41 -2.45 -21.72
CA ILE A 484 -5.56 -2.67 -20.82
C ILE A 484 -6.86 -2.11 -21.42
N LEU A 485 -6.81 -0.93 -22.04
CA LEU A 485 -7.97 -0.39 -22.74
C LEU A 485 -8.40 -1.27 -23.92
N LEU A 486 -7.44 -1.79 -24.71
CA LEU A 486 -7.75 -2.75 -25.78
C LEU A 486 -8.41 -4.02 -25.23
N LYS A 487 -7.88 -4.58 -24.15
CA LYS A 487 -8.47 -5.74 -23.48
C LYS A 487 -9.92 -5.47 -23.04
N HIS A 488 -10.19 -4.29 -22.51
CA HIS A 488 -11.55 -3.91 -22.11
C HIS A 488 -12.52 -3.80 -23.31
N VAL A 489 -12.04 -3.34 -24.47
CA VAL A 489 -12.87 -3.21 -25.68
C VAL A 489 -13.08 -4.54 -26.40
N LEU A 490 -12.20 -5.54 -26.19
CA LEU A 490 -12.23 -6.83 -26.89
C LEU A 490 -13.62 -7.50 -26.90
N HIS A 491 -14.32 -7.46 -25.76
CA HIS A 491 -15.63 -8.10 -25.60
C HIS A 491 -16.83 -7.22 -26.03
N LYS A 492 -16.60 -5.98 -26.49
CA LYS A 492 -17.66 -5.08 -26.95
C LYS A 492 -18.04 -5.37 -28.41
N ALA A 493 -19.25 -4.96 -28.83
CA ALA A 493 -19.69 -5.08 -30.22
C ALA A 493 -18.74 -4.35 -31.19
N ASN A 494 -18.31 -5.01 -32.27
CA ASN A 494 -17.25 -4.55 -33.19
C ASN A 494 -15.84 -4.39 -32.55
N GLY A 495 -15.65 -4.87 -31.32
CA GLY A 495 -14.40 -4.76 -30.57
C GLY A 495 -13.25 -5.54 -31.20
N THR A 496 -13.51 -6.70 -31.82
CA THR A 496 -12.46 -7.54 -32.44
C THR A 496 -11.77 -6.89 -33.64
N SER A 497 -12.55 -6.30 -34.55
CA SER A 497 -12.00 -5.54 -35.67
C SER A 497 -11.21 -4.32 -35.18
N PHE A 498 -11.76 -3.61 -34.19
CA PHE A 498 -11.12 -2.46 -33.57
C PHE A 498 -9.79 -2.82 -32.89
N VAL A 499 -9.76 -3.87 -32.06
CA VAL A 499 -8.54 -4.32 -31.37
C VAL A 499 -7.49 -4.79 -32.39
N GLY A 500 -7.90 -5.53 -33.43
CA GLY A 500 -7.00 -5.99 -34.49
C GLY A 500 -6.25 -4.85 -35.18
N LYS A 501 -6.91 -3.71 -35.42
CA LYS A 501 -6.28 -2.49 -35.99
C LYS A 501 -5.08 -2.04 -35.16
N TYR A 502 -5.23 -1.94 -33.85
CA TYR A 502 -4.20 -1.36 -32.97
C TYR A 502 -3.16 -2.38 -32.51
N LEU A 503 -3.57 -3.63 -32.23
CA LEU A 503 -2.73 -4.66 -31.63
C LEU A 503 -1.56 -5.08 -32.53
N HIS A 504 -1.79 -5.16 -33.85
CA HIS A 504 -0.79 -5.61 -34.81
C HIS A 504 0.03 -4.48 -35.45
N GLN A 505 -0.48 -3.25 -35.46
CA GLN A 505 0.13 -2.13 -36.18
C GLN A 505 0.75 -1.09 -35.24
N SER A 506 0.02 -0.63 -34.23
CA SER A 506 0.36 0.61 -33.51
C SER A 506 0.85 0.40 -32.07
N LEU A 507 0.35 -0.63 -31.38
CA LEU A 507 0.66 -0.91 -29.96
C LEU A 507 1.48 -2.20 -29.78
N LYS A 508 2.35 -2.50 -30.74
CA LYS A 508 3.31 -3.60 -30.63
C LYS A 508 4.53 -3.15 -29.80
N PRO A 509 4.95 -3.91 -28.78
CA PRO A 509 6.14 -3.59 -28.01
C PRO A 509 7.41 -3.71 -28.87
N THR A 510 8.30 -2.72 -28.76
CA THR A 510 9.68 -2.75 -29.28
C THR A 510 10.61 -3.56 -28.38
N ARG A 511 11.84 -3.82 -28.84
CA ARG A 511 12.87 -4.56 -28.11
C ARG A 511 13.33 -3.88 -26.81
N ASP A 512 13.09 -2.58 -26.68
CA ASP A 512 13.52 -1.79 -25.52
C ASP A 512 12.55 -1.92 -24.34
N HIS A 513 11.36 -2.49 -24.55
CA HIS A 513 10.38 -2.70 -23.49
C HIS A 513 10.75 -3.88 -22.58
N SER A 514 10.29 -3.81 -21.33
CA SER A 514 10.50 -4.87 -20.36
C SER A 514 9.82 -6.19 -20.76
N THR A 515 10.34 -7.30 -20.23
CA THR A 515 9.73 -8.63 -20.39
C THR A 515 8.28 -8.67 -19.90
N PHE A 516 7.96 -7.91 -18.85
CA PHE A 516 6.61 -7.77 -18.31
C PHE A 516 5.62 -7.26 -19.36
N ILE A 517 5.98 -6.25 -20.16
CA ILE A 517 5.10 -5.73 -21.22
C ILE A 517 4.96 -6.75 -22.35
N HIS A 518 6.05 -7.39 -22.74
CA HIS A 518 6.01 -8.45 -23.75
C HIS A 518 5.05 -9.57 -23.33
N ASP A 519 5.11 -10.01 -22.08
CA ASP A 519 4.22 -11.05 -21.55
C ASP A 519 2.75 -10.61 -21.58
N LYS A 520 2.46 -9.36 -21.20
CA LYS A 520 1.10 -8.80 -21.23
C LYS A 520 0.57 -8.62 -22.65
N TYR A 521 1.41 -8.21 -23.58
CA TYR A 521 1.07 -8.14 -25.00
C TYR A 521 0.75 -9.53 -25.56
N HIS A 522 1.60 -10.52 -25.30
CA HIS A 522 1.37 -11.91 -25.74
C HIS A 522 0.14 -12.53 -25.07
N GLN A 523 -0.15 -12.19 -23.81
CA GLN A 523 -1.39 -12.58 -23.16
C GLN A 523 -2.61 -12.02 -23.91
N LEU A 524 -2.60 -10.74 -24.27
CA LEU A 524 -3.69 -10.13 -25.01
C LEU A 524 -3.85 -10.72 -26.43
N ILE A 525 -2.76 -11.09 -27.11
CA ILE A 525 -2.84 -11.81 -28.39
C ILE A 525 -3.57 -13.15 -28.22
N ARG A 526 -3.23 -13.93 -27.20
CA ARG A 526 -3.90 -15.21 -26.94
C ARG A 526 -5.40 -15.00 -26.66
N ASP A 527 -5.72 -14.03 -25.80
CA ASP A 527 -7.11 -13.67 -25.48
C ASP A 527 -7.88 -13.24 -26.76
N TYR A 528 -7.23 -12.49 -27.66
CA TYR A 528 -7.77 -12.05 -28.94
C TYR A 528 -8.05 -13.21 -29.90
N GLU A 529 -7.07 -14.10 -30.09
CA GLU A 529 -7.20 -15.28 -30.96
C GLU A 529 -8.26 -16.26 -30.46
N GLU A 530 -8.33 -16.49 -29.15
CA GLU A 530 -9.35 -17.35 -28.55
C GLU A 530 -10.75 -16.79 -28.78
N TYR A 531 -10.93 -15.49 -28.58
CA TYR A 531 -12.22 -14.83 -28.79
C TYR A 531 -12.65 -14.85 -30.27
N LEU A 532 -11.72 -14.69 -31.22
CA LEU A 532 -12.00 -14.87 -32.65
C LEU A 532 -12.49 -16.29 -32.98
N ARG A 533 -11.86 -17.33 -32.41
CA ARG A 533 -12.33 -18.72 -32.60
C ARG A 533 -13.73 -18.93 -32.04
N GLN A 534 -14.05 -18.34 -30.89
CA GLN A 534 -15.39 -18.41 -30.30
C GLN A 534 -16.46 -17.74 -31.19
N ILE A 535 -16.14 -16.59 -31.81
CA ILE A 535 -17.05 -15.93 -32.76
C ILE A 535 -17.28 -16.81 -33.98
N GLN A 536 -16.21 -17.33 -34.59
CA GLN A 536 -16.29 -18.22 -35.75
C GLN A 536 -17.12 -19.48 -35.44
N ALA A 537 -16.93 -20.08 -34.26
CA ALA A 537 -17.73 -21.24 -33.83
C ALA A 537 -19.22 -20.90 -33.62
N ARG A 538 -19.54 -19.71 -33.12
CA ARG A 538 -20.93 -19.23 -32.98
C ARG A 538 -21.58 -18.98 -34.34
N GLU A 539 -20.85 -18.37 -35.28
CA GLU A 539 -21.32 -18.14 -36.65
C GLU A 539 -21.58 -19.45 -37.39
N GLN A 540 -20.67 -20.43 -37.27
CA GLN A 540 -20.85 -21.77 -37.84
C GLN A 540 -22.06 -22.50 -37.22
N SER A 541 -22.25 -22.41 -35.91
CA SER A 541 -23.42 -23.00 -35.22
C SER A 541 -24.74 -22.35 -35.66
N GLN A 542 -24.76 -21.03 -35.87
CA GLN A 542 -25.94 -20.32 -36.36
C GLN A 542 -26.26 -20.63 -37.83
N GLN A 543 -25.23 -20.83 -38.67
CA GLN A 543 -25.39 -21.29 -40.05
C GLN A 543 -25.94 -22.71 -40.09
N GLN A 544 -25.42 -23.63 -39.26
CA GLN A 544 -25.92 -25.00 -39.14
C GLN A 544 -27.41 -25.04 -38.74
N VAL A 545 -27.82 -24.25 -37.73
CA VAL A 545 -29.23 -24.14 -37.30
C VAL A 545 -30.13 -23.53 -38.39
N SER A 546 -29.60 -22.60 -39.19
CA SER A 546 -30.35 -22.01 -40.31
C SER A 546 -30.53 -23.01 -41.47
N ILE A 547 -29.51 -23.83 -41.74
CA ILE A 547 -29.57 -24.93 -42.71
C ILE A 547 -30.53 -26.02 -42.24
N ASP A 548 -30.52 -26.40 -40.96
CA ASP A 548 -31.44 -27.39 -40.40
C ASP A 548 -32.90 -26.89 -40.39
N LYS A 549 -33.11 -25.58 -40.19
CA LYS A 549 -34.43 -24.94 -40.38
C LYS A 549 -34.87 -24.97 -41.84
N GLN A 550 -33.99 -24.66 -42.79
CA GLN A 550 -34.32 -24.74 -44.22
C GLN A 550 -34.60 -26.19 -44.67
N ASN A 551 -33.85 -27.16 -44.15
CA ASN A 551 -34.05 -28.58 -44.44
C ASN A 551 -35.33 -29.13 -43.82
N SER A 552 -35.72 -28.69 -42.61
CA SER A 552 -37.01 -29.08 -42.00
C SER A 552 -38.22 -28.47 -42.71
N PHE A 553 -38.12 -27.25 -43.25
CA PHE A 553 -39.15 -26.69 -44.14
C PHE A 553 -39.27 -27.43 -45.49
N SER A 554 -38.18 -28.04 -45.97
CA SER A 554 -38.16 -28.79 -47.24
C SER A 554 -38.71 -30.22 -47.11
N ILE A 555 -38.97 -30.72 -45.90
CA ILE A 555 -39.56 -32.06 -45.63
C ILE A 555 -41.10 -31.97 -45.49
N PHE A 556 -41.68 -30.76 -45.42
CA PHE A 556 -43.13 -30.51 -45.36
C PHE A 556 -43.74 -30.03 -46.70
N HIS A 557 -42.98 -30.10 -47.79
CA HIS A 557 -43.46 -30.09 -49.18
C HIS A 557 -43.12 -31.41 -49.84
#